data_AF-A0A1H8WN80-F1
#
_entry.id   AF-A0A1H8WN80-F1
#
_cell.length_a   1.000
_cell.length_b   1.000
_cell.length_c   1.000
_cell.angle_alpha   90.00
_cell.angle_beta   90.00
_cell.angle_gamma   90.00
#
_symmetry.space_group_name_H-M   'P 1'
#
loop_
_entity.id
_entity.type
_entity.pdbx_description
1 polymer ?
#
loop_
_entity_poly.entity_id
_entity_poly.type
_entity_poly.pdbx_seq_one_letter_code
_entity_poly.pdbx_strand_id
1 'polypeptide(L)'
;MRDEVLKRWVKQPEVAPMLQYLRDAEKESAWELLGERNRVLDIASESNITRGLDADHVTRLDFSDDAIEYAEEILGDDVDRYEWVEPEEPKLPFPDDYFDGAVSIGPYDWRFLDIETLTDEVRRVTTSDGLYVFSVPTPRSPYYVGGKYRLRYYTPDEGKRIFYPMWRLADYDLIYQYPFRVHAHGSHAPEFVQEPLVDFAGDLSDRLVEQDDWDNASYLVFGVQKLDYESYLDSALDCLFRPTEENGFWNTEQNRMVRALEYNIDESGGLDWTPTHENQWRYAPFALMGLLQWRVSGNGDDRYDDKLRAQLSYFAEQVGQGRTLDAMPSYGIGPLTVAFSLAADVFDESDVDNLAVAMDLFEHAESRFEFDDSEDSLLLYGWTYLYERTDNEAVRDAIDAAMYEIVDQQNAWKTLFYFDNPTTRRHQNQMYTLWGLARGIEVTGRTGYLENVEQVLDYTVEERMQDDGAFIWEDPSNRAFAGAELRRRVGRGEGRPPHWEFLYECHQTFFANAVAHYYAAGGEKNYDREVGEAMEWIYATNTRGVNLADVSGLGVPMRFMTTEGRMNVDDQQFKGAYEVGSYVMALTNLLTGTARSR
;
A
#
# COMPACT_ATOMS: atom_id res chain seq x y z
N MET A 1 3.80 9.86 37.20
CA MET A 1 4.73 8.92 36.52
C MET A 1 4.77 9.14 35.01
N ARG A 2 3.64 9.18 34.28
CA ARG A 2 3.61 9.53 32.84
C ARG A 2 4.13 10.96 32.61
N ASP A 3 3.48 11.96 33.20
CA ASP A 3 3.83 13.37 33.00
C ASP A 3 5.23 13.72 33.54
N GLU A 4 5.68 13.01 34.60
CA GLU A 4 7.06 13.11 35.08
C GLU A 4 8.08 12.58 34.05
N VAL A 5 7.75 11.52 33.30
CA VAL A 5 8.59 11.01 32.20
C VAL A 5 8.61 12.01 31.05
N LEU A 6 7.44 12.52 30.66
CA LEU A 6 7.30 13.50 29.58
C LEU A 6 8.08 14.79 29.89
N LYS A 7 7.86 15.39 31.07
CA LYS A 7 8.60 16.58 31.51
C LYS A 7 10.10 16.34 31.61
N ARG A 8 10.52 15.16 32.06
CA ARG A 8 11.95 14.80 32.11
C ARG A 8 12.55 14.60 30.71
N TRP A 9 11.74 14.19 29.73
CA TRP A 9 12.19 13.99 28.36
C TRP A 9 12.52 15.31 27.66
N VAL A 10 11.72 16.36 27.91
CA VAL A 10 11.90 17.72 27.33
C VAL A 10 13.35 18.19 27.38
N LYS A 11 14.03 18.01 28.52
CA LYS A 11 15.44 18.37 28.67
C LYS A 11 16.22 17.29 29.39
N GLN A 12 17.18 16.71 28.67
CA GLN A 12 18.08 15.72 29.25
C GLN A 12 19.40 16.37 29.64
N PRO A 13 19.90 16.17 30.87
CA PRO A 13 21.21 16.70 31.25
C PRO A 13 22.31 16.00 30.44
N GLU A 14 23.42 16.72 30.22
CA GLU A 14 24.65 16.12 29.68
C GLU A 14 25.08 14.91 30.51
N VAL A 15 25.52 13.88 29.80
CA VAL A 15 25.97 12.61 30.37
C VAL A 15 27.34 12.26 29.79
N ALA A 16 27.93 11.17 30.29
CA ALA A 16 29.22 10.69 29.79
C ALA A 16 29.17 10.47 28.25
N PRO A 17 30.27 10.72 27.51
CA PRO A 17 30.30 10.70 26.05
C PRO A 17 29.64 9.47 25.40
N MET A 18 29.87 8.27 25.93
CA MET A 18 29.27 7.03 25.41
C MET A 18 27.73 7.00 25.46
N LEU A 19 27.13 7.66 26.45
CA LEU A 19 25.66 7.78 26.57
C LEU A 19 25.14 8.96 25.74
N GLN A 20 25.92 10.04 25.66
CA GLN A 20 25.56 11.25 24.93
C GLN A 20 25.58 11.01 23.42
N TYR A 21 26.49 10.16 22.94
CA TYR A 21 26.61 9.80 21.52
C TYR A 21 25.29 9.39 20.86
N LEU A 22 24.46 8.56 21.50
CA LEU A 22 23.16 8.19 20.90
C LEU A 22 22.30 9.41 20.61
N ARG A 23 22.21 10.31 21.61
CA ARG A 23 21.37 11.50 21.50
C ARG A 23 21.90 12.43 20.43
N ASP A 24 23.22 12.52 20.30
CA ASP A 24 23.85 13.34 19.28
C ASP A 24 23.66 12.73 17.88
N ALA A 25 23.81 11.41 17.75
CA ALA A 25 23.56 10.69 16.49
C ALA A 25 22.10 10.84 16.05
N GLU A 26 21.10 10.51 16.89
CA GLU A 26 19.68 10.65 16.52
C GLU A 26 19.32 12.10 16.16
N LYS A 27 19.90 13.08 16.85
CA LYS A 27 19.72 14.51 16.58
C LYS A 27 20.33 14.91 15.24
N GLU A 28 21.56 14.50 14.96
CA GLU A 28 22.25 14.79 13.69
C GLU A 28 21.53 14.15 12.51
N SER A 29 21.15 12.87 12.62
CA SER A 29 20.31 12.19 11.62
C SER A 29 18.98 12.91 11.40
N ALA A 30 18.32 13.37 12.48
CA ALA A 30 17.05 14.07 12.37
C ALA A 30 17.17 15.37 11.58
N TRP A 31 18.23 16.15 11.83
CA TRP A 31 18.48 17.40 11.10
C TRP A 31 18.86 17.16 9.64
N GLU A 32 19.71 16.18 9.38
CA GLU A 32 20.13 15.83 8.02
C GLU A 32 18.95 15.34 7.17
N LEU A 33 18.18 14.38 7.70
CA LEU A 33 17.04 13.80 6.99
C LEU A 33 15.93 14.82 6.78
N LEU A 34 15.64 15.69 7.76
CA LEU A 34 14.59 16.70 7.63
C LEU A 34 14.98 17.83 6.66
N GLY A 35 16.23 18.30 6.75
CA GLY A 35 16.74 19.43 5.97
C GLY A 35 16.03 20.77 6.25
N GLU A 36 16.30 21.76 5.40
CA GLU A 36 15.69 23.10 5.48
C GLU A 36 14.19 23.05 5.14
N ARG A 37 13.32 23.61 6.00
CA ARG A 37 11.86 23.61 5.83
C ARG A 37 11.24 24.95 6.21
N ASN A 38 10.05 25.28 5.72
CA ASN A 38 9.42 26.55 6.08
C ASN A 38 8.66 26.43 7.42
N ARG A 39 7.96 25.32 7.65
CA ARG A 39 7.08 25.10 8.80
C ARG A 39 7.25 23.68 9.33
N VAL A 40 7.94 23.56 10.47
CA VAL A 40 8.19 22.28 11.11
C VAL A 40 7.32 22.08 12.33
N LEU A 41 6.68 20.91 12.41
CA LEU A 41 6.07 20.39 13.63
C LEU A 41 7.08 19.52 14.39
N ASP A 42 7.54 19.98 15.55
CA ASP A 42 8.33 19.17 16.47
C ASP A 42 7.45 18.50 17.52
N ILE A 43 7.42 17.18 17.51
CA ILE A 43 6.56 16.34 18.34
C ILE A 43 7.40 15.69 19.44
N ALA A 44 7.39 16.33 20.60
CA ALA A 44 7.95 15.84 21.84
C ALA A 44 9.43 15.39 21.78
N SER A 45 10.23 15.92 20.85
CA SER A 45 11.68 15.67 20.79
C SER A 45 12.41 16.25 22.01
N GLU A 46 13.68 15.89 22.23
CA GLU A 46 14.49 16.58 23.25
C GLU A 46 14.80 18.02 22.78
N SER A 47 14.82 18.99 23.71
CA SER A 47 14.95 20.42 23.40
C SER A 47 16.12 20.79 22.49
N ASN A 48 17.26 20.08 22.56
CA ASN A 48 18.39 20.42 21.69
C ASN A 48 18.14 20.04 20.23
N ILE A 49 17.28 19.04 19.97
CA ILE A 49 16.84 18.71 18.61
C ILE A 49 16.04 19.89 18.06
N THR A 50 15.07 20.39 18.84
CA THR A 50 14.22 21.54 18.47
C THR A 50 15.05 22.78 18.11
N ARG A 51 16.04 23.12 18.94
CA ARG A 51 16.88 24.32 18.72
C ARG A 51 17.69 24.31 17.43
N GLY A 52 18.01 23.13 16.91
CA GLY A 52 18.83 22.99 15.70
C GLY A 52 18.04 22.76 14.43
N LEU A 53 16.70 22.75 14.49
CA LEU A 53 15.88 22.63 13.29
C LEU A 53 16.09 23.85 12.38
N ASP A 54 16.41 23.58 11.12
CA ASP A 54 16.57 24.62 10.10
C ASP A 54 15.19 24.96 9.50
N ALA A 55 14.45 25.83 10.19
CA ALA A 55 13.11 26.23 9.76
C ALA A 55 12.76 27.69 10.04
N ASP A 56 11.98 28.29 9.14
CA ASP A 56 11.44 29.64 9.31
C ASP A 56 10.44 29.72 10.48
N HIS A 57 9.67 28.65 10.68
CA HIS A 57 8.70 28.53 11.76
C HIS A 57 8.72 27.13 12.39
N VAL A 58 8.82 27.09 13.72
CA VAL A 58 8.77 25.85 14.50
C VAL A 58 7.56 25.87 15.42
N THR A 59 6.74 24.82 15.33
CA THR A 59 5.67 24.55 16.28
C THR A 59 6.05 23.35 17.14
N ARG A 60 6.11 23.54 18.45
CA ARG A 60 6.36 22.48 19.42
C ARG A 60 5.04 21.90 19.91
N LEU A 61 4.92 20.57 19.86
CA LEU A 61 3.82 19.82 20.44
C LEU A 61 4.34 18.78 21.44
N ASP A 62 3.78 18.74 22.64
CA ASP A 62 4.09 17.74 23.65
C ASP A 62 2.84 16.98 24.12
N PHE A 63 3.03 15.90 24.87
CA PHE A 63 1.94 15.02 25.31
C PHE A 63 1.45 15.27 26.75
N SER A 64 1.77 16.45 27.30
CA SER A 64 1.24 16.90 28.60
C SER A 64 1.45 18.40 28.79
N ASP A 65 0.51 19.06 29.44
CA ASP A 65 0.57 20.47 29.84
C ASP A 65 1.88 20.81 30.58
N ASP A 66 2.23 20.01 31.61
CA ASP A 66 3.46 20.16 32.40
C ASP A 66 4.76 20.07 31.58
N ALA A 67 4.74 19.34 30.46
CA ALA A 67 5.89 19.16 29.57
C ALA A 67 6.00 20.32 28.58
N ILE A 68 4.88 20.74 27.98
CA ILE A 68 4.89 21.87 27.05
C ILE A 68 5.24 23.18 27.76
N GLU A 69 4.72 23.41 28.98
CA GLU A 69 5.09 24.58 29.80
C GLU A 69 6.60 24.58 30.09
N TYR A 70 7.16 23.41 30.39
CA TYR A 70 8.60 23.29 30.64
C TYR A 70 9.43 23.45 29.36
N ALA A 71 8.91 23.01 28.21
CA ALA A 71 9.54 23.25 26.92
C ALA A 71 9.57 24.76 26.59
N GLU A 72 8.47 25.47 26.83
CA GLU A 72 8.40 26.94 26.67
C GLU A 72 9.41 27.67 27.57
N GLU A 73 9.57 27.25 28.83
CA GLU A 73 10.60 27.79 29.72
C GLU A 73 12.03 27.60 29.20
N ILE A 74 12.29 26.52 28.44
CA ILE A 74 13.63 26.12 28.00
C ILE A 74 13.98 26.66 26.60
N LEU A 75 13.01 26.66 25.70
CA LEU A 75 13.17 26.99 24.28
C LEU A 75 12.81 28.47 24.01
N GLY A 76 11.85 29.04 24.75
CA GLY A 76 11.48 30.45 24.62
C GLY A 76 11.17 30.84 23.17
N ASP A 77 11.90 31.84 22.66
CA ASP A 77 11.72 32.39 21.31
C ASP A 77 12.31 31.51 20.19
N ASP A 78 12.93 30.37 20.50
CA ASP A 78 13.40 29.39 19.50
C ASP A 78 12.21 28.65 18.82
N VAL A 79 10.99 28.81 19.33
CA VAL A 79 9.76 28.17 18.83
C VAL A 79 8.65 29.21 18.77
N ASP A 80 7.91 29.25 17.64
CA ASP A 80 6.84 30.23 17.41
C ASP A 80 5.54 29.89 18.14
N ARG A 81 5.27 28.60 18.35
CA ARG A 81 4.00 28.12 18.90
C ARG A 81 4.19 26.84 19.72
N TYR A 82 3.51 26.78 20.86
CA TYR A 82 3.52 25.66 21.78
C TYR A 82 2.10 25.09 21.92
N GLU A 83 1.95 23.78 21.78
CA GLU A 83 0.68 23.07 21.88
C GLU A 83 0.85 21.75 22.64
N TRP A 84 -0.25 21.17 23.13
CA TRP A 84 -0.20 19.83 23.71
C TRP A 84 -1.47 19.03 23.41
N VAL A 85 -1.33 17.70 23.44
CA VAL A 85 -2.43 16.74 23.25
C VAL A 85 -2.26 15.56 24.23
N GLU A 86 -3.31 14.77 24.44
CA GLU A 86 -3.16 13.53 25.21
C GLU A 86 -2.48 12.44 24.33
N PRO A 87 -1.59 11.61 24.90
CA PRO A 87 -0.86 10.60 24.14
C PRO A 87 -1.67 9.35 23.79
N GLU A 88 -2.75 9.05 24.53
CA GLU A 88 -3.54 7.83 24.31
C GLU A 88 -4.51 7.94 23.12
N GLU A 89 -4.90 9.15 22.73
CA GLU A 89 -5.77 9.45 21.58
C GLU A 89 -5.35 10.81 20.98
N PRO A 90 -4.14 10.90 20.39
CA PRO A 90 -3.58 12.16 19.95
C PRO A 90 -4.42 12.73 18.81
N LYS A 91 -4.89 13.98 18.96
CA LYS A 91 -5.57 14.72 17.90
C LYS A 91 -4.91 16.08 17.72
N LEU A 92 -4.17 16.23 16.64
CA LEU A 92 -3.34 17.41 16.41
C LEU A 92 -4.22 18.63 16.08
N PRO A 93 -4.09 19.75 16.81
CA PRO A 93 -4.98 20.91 16.70
C PRO A 93 -4.65 21.81 15.48
N PHE A 94 -4.24 21.20 14.37
CA PHE A 94 -3.81 21.88 13.16
C PHE A 94 -4.68 21.48 11.97
N PRO A 95 -4.88 22.40 11.00
CA PRO A 95 -5.50 22.08 9.73
C PRO A 95 -4.70 21.02 8.95
N ASP A 96 -5.35 20.43 7.97
CA ASP A 96 -4.71 19.52 7.03
C ASP A 96 -3.63 20.27 6.21
N ASP A 97 -2.56 19.56 5.86
CA ASP A 97 -1.43 20.05 5.05
C ASP A 97 -0.82 21.39 5.56
N TYR A 98 -0.76 21.60 6.87
CA TYR A 98 -0.26 22.82 7.50
C TYR A 98 1.27 22.92 7.57
N PHE A 99 1.96 21.77 7.63
CA PHE A 99 3.42 21.66 7.79
C PHE A 99 4.09 21.04 6.55
N ASP A 100 5.31 21.49 6.23
CA ASP A 100 6.19 20.89 5.21
C ASP A 100 7.31 20.03 5.84
N GLY A 101 7.38 20.00 7.17
CA GLY A 101 8.23 19.09 7.91
C GLY A 101 7.61 18.70 9.26
N ALA A 102 7.89 17.49 9.72
CA ALA A 102 7.61 17.05 11.08
C ALA A 102 8.79 16.24 11.63
N VAL A 103 9.00 16.30 12.94
CA VAL A 103 10.06 15.53 13.62
C VAL A 103 9.58 14.95 14.95
N SER A 104 9.95 13.71 15.27
CA SER A 104 9.66 13.07 16.56
C SER A 104 10.75 12.08 16.96
N ILE A 105 11.73 12.55 17.75
CA ILE A 105 12.89 11.74 18.14
C ILE A 105 12.76 11.24 19.58
N GLY A 106 12.50 9.93 19.71
CA GLY A 106 12.34 9.18 20.97
C GLY A 106 10.91 8.93 21.50
N PRO A 107 9.85 9.71 21.20
CA PRO A 107 8.49 9.42 21.69
C PRO A 107 7.90 8.09 21.26
N TYR A 108 8.27 7.57 20.10
CA TYR A 108 7.74 6.30 19.55
C TYR A 108 8.12 5.09 20.41
N ASP A 109 9.04 5.27 21.35
CA ASP A 109 9.42 4.26 22.33
C ASP A 109 8.34 4.09 23.42
N TRP A 110 7.43 5.06 23.60
CA TRP A 110 6.55 5.09 24.77
C TRP A 110 5.33 4.19 24.62
N ARG A 111 5.15 3.27 25.57
CA ARG A 111 4.03 2.30 25.56
C ARG A 111 2.64 2.90 25.74
N PHE A 112 2.55 4.11 26.28
CA PHE A 112 1.27 4.82 26.48
C PHE A 112 0.89 5.70 25.28
N LEU A 113 1.79 5.89 24.32
CA LEU A 113 1.52 6.64 23.11
C LEU A 113 0.77 5.75 22.11
N ASP A 114 -0.35 6.22 21.59
CA ASP A 114 -0.98 5.63 20.41
C ASP A 114 -0.24 6.10 19.16
N ILE A 115 0.64 5.23 18.66
CA ILE A 115 1.52 5.52 17.53
C ILE A 115 0.74 5.54 16.22
N GLU A 116 -0.26 4.67 16.07
CA GLU A 116 -1.02 4.58 14.83
C GLU A 116 -1.80 5.88 14.63
N THR A 117 -2.59 6.27 15.64
CA THR A 117 -3.36 7.52 15.60
C THR A 117 -2.44 8.74 15.43
N LEU A 118 -1.28 8.77 16.11
CA LEU A 118 -0.32 9.85 15.93
C LEU A 118 0.21 9.91 14.50
N THR A 119 0.63 8.77 13.93
CA THR A 119 1.20 8.71 12.58
C THR A 119 0.18 9.15 11.52
N ASP A 120 -1.10 8.78 11.70
CA ASP A 120 -2.20 9.23 10.85
C ASP A 120 -2.48 10.73 10.97
N GLU A 121 -2.47 11.28 12.19
CA GLU A 121 -2.65 12.71 12.38
C GLU A 121 -1.47 13.52 11.83
N VAL A 122 -0.24 13.03 11.97
CA VAL A 122 0.94 13.64 11.34
C VAL A 122 0.79 13.63 9.82
N ARG A 123 0.28 12.53 9.23
CA ARG A 123 0.01 12.44 7.78
C ARG A 123 -1.01 13.46 7.33
N ARG A 124 -2.04 13.69 8.15
CA ARG A 124 -3.10 14.65 7.88
C ARG A 124 -2.57 16.08 7.86
N VAL A 125 -1.74 16.46 8.83
CA VAL A 125 -1.25 17.84 8.98
C VAL A 125 0.01 18.14 8.14
N THR A 126 0.63 17.13 7.54
CA THR A 126 1.82 17.29 6.69
C THR A 126 1.42 17.28 5.22
N THR A 127 1.95 18.24 4.47
CA THR A 127 1.82 18.37 3.02
C THR A 127 2.31 17.12 2.27
N SER A 128 1.89 16.93 1.02
CA SER A 128 2.25 15.75 0.23
C SER A 128 3.74 15.64 -0.12
N ASP A 129 4.45 16.76 -0.22
CA ASP A 129 5.90 16.83 -0.40
C ASP A 129 6.67 16.96 0.93
N GLY A 130 5.97 17.06 2.06
CA GLY A 130 6.56 17.20 3.37
C GLY A 130 7.25 15.93 3.87
N LEU A 131 8.28 16.12 4.70
CA LEU A 131 9.00 15.02 5.35
C LEU A 131 8.53 14.85 6.79
N TYR A 132 8.37 13.60 7.22
CA TYR A 132 8.26 13.26 8.63
C TYR A 132 9.47 12.44 9.06
N VAL A 133 10.22 12.92 10.05
CA VAL A 133 11.40 12.25 10.58
C VAL A 133 11.14 11.74 11.99
N PHE A 134 11.34 10.46 12.24
CA PHE A 134 11.19 9.89 13.59
C PHE A 134 12.17 8.76 13.84
N SER A 135 12.46 8.49 15.12
CA SER A 135 13.36 7.42 15.52
C SER A 135 12.67 6.34 16.34
N VAL A 136 13.17 5.10 16.22
CA VAL A 136 12.76 3.95 17.04
C VAL A 136 13.94 3.07 17.44
N PRO A 137 13.95 2.52 18.67
CA PRO A 137 14.99 1.61 19.14
C PRO A 137 14.74 0.20 18.64
N THR A 138 15.83 -0.55 18.44
CA THR A 138 15.76 -1.97 18.09
C THR A 138 16.14 -2.87 19.29
N PRO A 139 15.86 -4.18 19.23
CA PRO A 139 16.36 -5.14 20.22
C PRO A 139 17.89 -5.20 20.35
N ARG A 140 18.66 -4.62 19.41
CA ARG A 140 20.13 -4.50 19.51
C ARG A 140 20.58 -3.38 20.45
N SER A 141 19.71 -2.41 20.71
CA SER A 141 19.97 -1.32 21.65
C SER A 141 20.44 -1.87 23.02
N PRO A 142 21.51 -1.30 23.62
CA PRO A 142 21.97 -1.70 24.94
C PRO A 142 20.89 -1.52 26.02
N TYR A 143 19.89 -0.67 25.79
CA TYR A 143 18.80 -0.42 26.72
C TYR A 143 17.74 -1.53 26.74
N TYR A 144 17.69 -2.40 25.73
CA TYR A 144 16.74 -3.52 25.66
C TYR A 144 16.86 -4.47 26.88
N VAL A 145 18.10 -4.82 27.25
CA VAL A 145 18.38 -5.75 28.35
C VAL A 145 18.06 -5.15 29.73
N GLY A 146 18.21 -3.83 29.88
CA GLY A 146 18.00 -3.09 31.13
C GLY A 146 16.59 -2.53 31.33
N GLY A 147 15.80 -2.38 30.26
CA GLY A 147 14.55 -1.60 30.22
C GLY A 147 13.26 -2.42 30.18
N LYS A 148 13.26 -3.66 30.68
CA LYS A 148 12.27 -4.73 30.42
C LYS A 148 10.76 -4.44 30.55
N TYR A 149 10.28 -3.24 30.91
CA TYR A 149 8.84 -2.98 31.07
C TYR A 149 8.33 -1.58 30.68
N ARG A 150 9.16 -0.64 30.15
CA ARG A 150 8.72 0.75 29.93
C ARG A 150 8.67 1.23 28.49
N LEU A 151 9.53 0.71 27.61
CA LEU A 151 9.62 1.14 26.22
C LEU A 151 9.20 0.03 25.23
N ARG A 152 8.89 0.43 24.00
CA ARG A 152 8.74 -0.41 22.81
C ARG A 152 10.10 -0.53 22.11
N TYR A 153 10.29 -1.62 21.39
CA TYR A 153 11.46 -1.89 20.57
C TYR A 153 10.97 -2.58 19.31
N TYR A 154 11.56 -2.25 18.18
CA TYR A 154 11.08 -2.64 16.85
C TYR A 154 12.20 -3.39 16.12
N THR A 155 11.87 -4.53 15.52
CA THR A 155 12.69 -5.01 14.40
C THR A 155 12.60 -4.01 13.24
N PRO A 156 13.53 -4.03 12.27
CA PRO A 156 13.43 -3.19 11.08
C PRO A 156 12.06 -3.30 10.39
N ASP A 157 11.53 -4.52 10.27
CA ASP A 157 10.23 -4.77 9.67
C ASP A 157 9.08 -4.18 10.48
N GLU A 158 9.11 -4.32 11.80
CA GLU A 158 8.12 -3.70 12.69
C GLU A 158 8.21 -2.17 12.64
N GLY A 159 9.41 -1.60 12.47
CA GLY A 159 9.62 -0.16 12.30
C GLY A 159 9.00 0.36 11.01
N LYS A 160 9.18 -0.35 9.90
CA LYS A 160 8.56 0.00 8.61
C LYS A 160 7.02 -0.09 8.65
N ARG A 161 6.47 -1.05 9.38
CA ARG A 161 5.01 -1.19 9.58
C ARG A 161 4.36 -0.02 10.31
N ILE A 162 5.13 0.85 10.97
CA ILE A 162 4.58 2.05 11.62
C ILE A 162 4.01 3.01 10.58
N PHE A 163 4.64 3.12 9.41
CA PHE A 163 4.31 4.15 8.42
C PHE A 163 3.73 3.58 7.12
N TYR A 164 4.04 2.34 6.76
CA TYR A 164 3.36 1.71 5.64
C TYR A 164 1.91 1.32 5.99
N PRO A 165 0.99 1.33 5.02
CA PRO A 165 1.18 1.59 3.59
C PRO A 165 0.95 3.06 3.18
N MET A 166 0.74 3.98 4.14
CA MET A 166 0.30 5.35 3.87
C MET A 166 1.45 6.34 3.60
N TRP A 167 2.65 5.94 3.98
CA TRP A 167 3.88 6.67 3.74
C TRP A 167 4.85 5.79 2.94
N ARG A 168 5.84 6.43 2.34
CA ARG A 168 6.99 5.79 1.70
C ARG A 168 8.27 6.15 2.43
N LEU A 169 9.26 5.27 2.36
CA LEU A 169 10.58 5.57 2.89
C LEU A 169 11.32 6.51 1.92
N ALA A 170 11.57 7.74 2.33
CA ALA A 170 12.31 8.69 1.51
C ALA A 170 13.82 8.54 1.72
N ASP A 171 14.23 8.42 2.98
CA ASP A 171 15.62 8.21 3.39
C ASP A 171 15.69 7.67 4.82
N TYR A 172 16.86 7.23 5.28
CA TYR A 172 17.04 6.70 6.63
C TYR A 172 18.48 6.81 7.14
N ASP A 173 18.62 6.65 8.45
CA ASP A 173 19.91 6.47 9.11
C ASP A 173 19.86 5.28 10.09
N LEU A 174 21.01 4.62 10.28
CA LEU A 174 21.19 3.41 11.08
C LEU A 174 22.25 3.63 12.16
N ILE A 175 21.80 3.78 13.41
CA ILE A 175 22.71 4.12 14.49
C ILE A 175 23.19 2.86 15.20
N TYR A 176 24.51 2.65 15.22
CA TYR A 176 25.14 1.59 15.99
C TYR A 176 25.39 2.01 17.44
N GLN A 177 25.06 1.13 18.39
CA GLN A 177 25.59 1.18 19.74
C GLN A 177 26.22 -0.14 20.15
N TYR A 178 27.23 -0.06 21.01
CA TYR A 178 27.85 -1.26 21.56
C TYR A 178 26.85 -2.12 22.35
N PRO A 179 27.01 -3.46 22.35
CA PRO A 179 26.22 -4.34 23.19
C PRO A 179 26.31 -3.95 24.67
N PHE A 180 25.24 -4.20 25.43
CA PHE A 180 25.06 -3.75 26.81
C PHE A 180 26.31 -3.87 27.71
N ARG A 181 27.05 -4.99 27.66
CA ARG A 181 28.25 -5.15 28.51
C ARG A 181 29.36 -4.18 28.15
N VAL A 182 29.65 -4.00 26.87
CA VAL A 182 30.69 -3.08 26.40
C VAL A 182 30.24 -1.65 26.67
N HIS A 183 29.00 -1.34 26.33
CA HIS A 183 28.40 -0.04 26.61
C HIS A 183 28.47 0.33 28.10
N ALA A 184 27.99 -0.55 28.99
CA ALA A 184 28.00 -0.30 30.43
C ALA A 184 29.41 -0.13 31.02
N HIS A 185 30.41 -0.91 30.58
CA HIS A 185 31.79 -0.74 31.07
C HIS A 185 32.45 0.51 30.48
N GLY A 186 32.21 0.80 29.19
CA GLY A 186 32.72 1.97 28.50
C GLY A 186 32.23 3.28 29.13
N SER A 187 30.95 3.36 29.48
CA SER A 187 30.36 4.57 30.10
C SER A 187 30.92 4.91 31.50
N HIS A 188 31.63 3.98 32.15
CA HIS A 188 32.34 4.23 33.42
C HIS A 188 33.84 4.47 33.24
N ALA A 189 34.36 4.38 32.01
CA ALA A 189 35.76 4.67 31.72
C ALA A 189 36.01 6.20 31.72
N PRO A 190 37.26 6.66 31.87
CA PRO A 190 37.59 8.07 31.68
C PRO A 190 37.27 8.57 30.26
N GLU A 191 36.97 9.86 30.10
CA GLU A 191 36.57 10.47 28.81
C GLU A 191 37.55 10.17 27.67
N PHE A 192 38.86 10.24 27.91
CA PHE A 192 39.88 9.92 26.89
C PHE A 192 39.82 8.47 26.33
N VAL A 193 39.11 7.57 27.02
CA VAL A 193 38.83 6.20 26.55
C VAL A 193 37.46 6.13 25.87
N GLN A 194 36.51 6.95 26.30
CA GLN A 194 35.18 7.01 25.72
C GLN A 194 35.19 7.65 24.33
N GLU A 195 35.94 8.73 24.13
CA GLU A 195 36.04 9.45 22.85
C GLU A 195 36.38 8.51 21.67
N PRO A 196 37.45 7.69 21.69
CA PRO A 196 37.72 6.75 20.61
C PRO A 196 36.64 5.67 20.40
N LEU A 197 35.88 5.32 21.43
CA LEU A 197 34.78 4.37 21.31
C LEU A 197 33.57 5.02 20.64
N VAL A 198 33.31 6.30 20.94
CA VAL A 198 32.27 7.09 20.27
C VAL A 198 32.61 7.25 18.79
N ASP A 199 33.83 7.64 18.45
CA ASP A 199 34.28 7.76 17.06
C ASP A 199 34.11 6.44 16.30
N PHE A 200 34.50 5.32 16.91
CA PHE A 200 34.34 4.00 16.31
C PHE A 200 32.86 3.57 16.19
N ALA A 201 31.99 4.02 17.10
CA ALA A 201 30.56 3.76 16.97
C ALA A 201 29.97 4.56 15.80
N GLY A 202 30.40 5.82 15.60
CA GLY A 202 30.05 6.63 14.43
C GLY A 202 30.48 5.96 13.12
N ASP A 203 31.76 5.56 13.02
CA ASP A 203 32.29 4.82 11.86
C ASP A 203 31.51 3.51 11.57
N LEU A 204 30.93 2.89 12.60
CA LEU A 204 30.10 1.71 12.43
C LEU A 204 28.69 2.05 11.95
N SER A 205 28.08 3.12 12.45
CA SER A 205 26.78 3.62 11.95
C SER A 205 26.87 3.92 10.45
N ASP A 206 27.89 4.67 10.02
CA ASP A 206 28.12 4.96 8.60
C ASP A 206 28.21 3.68 7.76
N ARG A 207 28.92 2.66 8.26
CA ARG A 207 29.02 1.37 7.58
C ARG A 207 27.73 0.57 7.55
N LEU A 208 26.87 0.71 8.56
CA LEU A 208 25.55 0.07 8.54
C LEU A 208 24.72 0.67 7.40
N VAL A 209 24.70 2.00 7.27
CA VAL A 209 23.99 2.70 6.20
C VAL A 209 24.57 2.32 4.83
N GLU A 210 25.90 2.36 4.65
CA GLU A 210 26.55 1.99 3.37
C GLU A 210 26.27 0.54 2.92
N GLN A 211 25.90 -0.35 3.84
CA GLN A 211 25.69 -1.78 3.58
C GLN A 211 24.22 -2.21 3.69
N ASP A 212 23.31 -1.27 3.97
CA ASP A 212 21.91 -1.54 4.28
C ASP A 212 21.75 -2.62 5.38
N ASP A 213 22.59 -2.58 6.42
CA ASP A 213 22.64 -3.58 7.49
C ASP A 213 21.69 -3.22 8.66
N TRP A 214 20.39 -3.18 8.34
CA TRP A 214 19.31 -2.86 9.27
C TRP A 214 19.31 -3.74 10.54
N ASP A 215 19.66 -5.02 10.42
CA ASP A 215 19.59 -6.02 11.49
C ASP A 215 20.61 -5.81 12.62
N ASN A 216 21.63 -4.99 12.37
CA ASN A 216 22.68 -4.65 13.33
C ASN A 216 22.57 -3.22 13.87
N ALA A 217 21.60 -2.43 13.38
CA ALA A 217 21.30 -1.10 13.92
C ALA A 217 20.71 -1.21 15.33
N SER A 218 21.13 -0.30 16.22
CA SER A 218 20.57 -0.16 17.57
C SER A 218 19.37 0.78 17.62
N TYR A 219 19.35 1.78 16.74
CA TYR A 219 18.24 2.69 16.49
C TYR A 219 18.09 2.88 14.98
N LEU A 220 16.84 3.08 14.56
CA LEU A 220 16.47 3.40 13.18
C LEU A 220 15.94 4.83 13.20
N VAL A 221 16.43 5.67 12.29
CA VAL A 221 15.86 7.00 12.06
C VAL A 221 15.28 7.01 10.66
N PHE A 222 13.98 7.20 10.55
CA PHE A 222 13.26 7.17 9.29
C PHE A 222 12.92 8.57 8.85
N GLY A 223 13.24 8.93 7.61
CA GLY A 223 12.65 10.05 6.89
C GLY A 223 11.60 9.53 5.93
N VAL A 224 10.32 9.82 6.19
CA VAL A 224 9.19 9.29 5.40
C VAL A 224 8.42 10.41 4.71
N GLN A 225 7.84 10.08 3.56
CA GLN A 225 6.97 10.96 2.77
C GLN A 225 5.58 10.37 2.61
N LYS A 226 4.57 11.23 2.65
CA LYS A 226 3.18 10.82 2.46
C LYS A 226 2.99 10.30 1.03
N LEU A 227 2.28 9.18 0.87
CA LEU A 227 1.76 8.76 -0.42
C LEU A 227 0.39 9.43 -0.62
N ASP A 228 0.28 10.30 -1.62
CA ASP A 228 -0.92 11.09 -1.93
C ASP A 228 -1.97 10.26 -2.69
N TYR A 229 -2.45 9.20 -2.04
CA TYR A 229 -3.45 8.30 -2.61
C TYR A 229 -4.76 9.01 -2.93
N GLU A 230 -5.11 10.06 -2.20
CA GLU A 230 -6.29 10.90 -2.46
C GLU A 230 -6.21 11.52 -3.87
N SER A 231 -5.11 12.19 -4.20
CA SER A 231 -4.90 12.79 -5.53
C SER A 231 -4.83 11.76 -6.65
N TYR A 232 -4.19 10.61 -6.40
CA TYR A 232 -4.13 9.53 -7.38
C TYR A 232 -5.51 8.89 -7.64
N LEU A 233 -6.37 8.79 -6.62
CA LEU A 233 -7.71 8.26 -6.77
C LEU A 233 -8.54 9.20 -7.65
N ASP A 234 -8.51 10.50 -7.37
CA ASP A 234 -9.17 11.51 -8.18
C ASP A 234 -8.71 11.48 -9.65
N SER A 235 -7.39 11.37 -9.86
CA SER A 235 -6.79 11.28 -11.19
C SER A 235 -7.21 10.01 -11.94
N ALA A 236 -7.31 8.86 -11.24
CA ALA A 236 -7.75 7.61 -11.82
C ALA A 236 -9.23 7.62 -12.23
N LEU A 237 -10.09 8.22 -11.39
CA LEU A 237 -11.51 8.41 -11.67
C LEU A 237 -11.71 9.33 -12.87
N ASP A 238 -11.01 10.48 -12.89
CA ASP A 238 -11.03 11.38 -14.04
C ASP A 238 -10.53 10.67 -15.30
N CYS A 239 -9.42 9.92 -15.25
CA CYS A 239 -8.91 9.17 -16.40
C CYS A 239 -9.95 8.22 -17.01
N LEU A 240 -10.70 7.47 -16.20
CA LEU A 240 -11.73 6.55 -16.68
C LEU A 240 -12.91 7.27 -17.37
N PHE A 241 -13.30 8.44 -16.86
CA PHE A 241 -14.44 9.20 -17.38
C PHE A 241 -14.07 10.31 -18.37
N ARG A 242 -12.79 10.64 -18.51
CA ARG A 242 -12.31 11.63 -19.47
C ARG A 242 -12.54 11.13 -20.91
N PRO A 243 -12.92 12.01 -21.86
CA PRO A 243 -13.14 11.62 -23.25
C PRO A 243 -11.91 10.95 -23.88
N THR A 244 -12.13 9.99 -24.78
CA THR A 244 -11.04 9.34 -25.54
C THR A 244 -10.23 10.30 -26.42
N GLU A 245 -10.80 11.46 -26.77
CA GLU A 245 -10.15 12.53 -27.52
C GLU A 245 -9.15 13.33 -26.65
N GLU A 246 -9.24 13.19 -25.32
CA GLU A 246 -8.43 13.88 -24.31
C GLU A 246 -7.57 12.87 -23.53
N ASN A 247 -7.23 11.73 -24.14
CA ASN A 247 -6.50 10.63 -23.52
C ASN A 247 -7.20 10.01 -22.30
N GLY A 248 -8.53 9.91 -22.31
CA GLY A 248 -9.30 9.16 -21.31
C GLY A 248 -9.96 7.90 -21.86
N PHE A 249 -10.69 7.17 -21.02
CA PHE A 249 -11.36 5.92 -21.43
C PHE A 249 -12.81 6.11 -21.87
N TRP A 250 -13.40 7.30 -21.75
CA TRP A 250 -14.82 7.49 -22.04
C TRP A 250 -15.09 7.77 -23.51
N ASN A 251 -15.84 6.89 -24.17
CA ASN A 251 -16.36 7.15 -25.51
C ASN A 251 -17.67 7.95 -25.41
N THR A 252 -17.60 9.25 -25.70
CA THR A 252 -18.73 10.18 -25.63
C THR A 252 -19.83 9.85 -26.66
N GLU A 253 -19.51 9.28 -27.82
CA GLU A 253 -20.50 8.91 -28.83
C GLU A 253 -21.34 7.70 -28.40
N GLN A 254 -20.70 6.73 -27.74
CA GLN A 254 -21.31 5.47 -27.32
C GLN A 254 -21.76 5.47 -25.86
N ASN A 255 -21.47 6.54 -25.10
CA ASN A 255 -21.70 6.68 -23.67
C ASN A 255 -21.22 5.47 -22.86
N ARG A 256 -19.99 5.03 -23.12
CA ARG A 256 -19.39 3.88 -22.44
C ARG A 256 -17.87 3.95 -22.43
N MET A 257 -17.26 3.25 -21.49
CA MET A 257 -15.82 3.05 -21.43
C MET A 257 -15.33 2.19 -22.60
N VAL A 258 -14.20 2.60 -23.18
CA VAL A 258 -13.43 1.77 -24.12
C VAL A 258 -12.59 0.74 -23.35
N ARG A 259 -12.11 -0.26 -24.08
CA ARG A 259 -11.35 -1.37 -23.48
C ARG A 259 -9.99 -0.90 -22.95
N ALA A 260 -9.21 -0.26 -23.80
CA ALA A 260 -7.82 0.07 -23.53
C ALA A 260 -7.36 1.29 -24.34
N LEU A 261 -6.31 1.93 -23.85
CA LEU A 261 -5.52 2.91 -24.60
C LEU A 261 -4.18 2.26 -24.98
N GLU A 262 -3.89 2.15 -26.27
CA GLU A 262 -2.57 1.75 -26.78
C GLU A 262 -1.60 2.93 -26.69
N TYR A 263 -0.31 2.68 -26.50
CA TYR A 263 0.71 3.74 -26.50
C TYR A 263 1.90 3.44 -27.39
N ASN A 264 2.49 4.50 -27.93
CA ASN A 264 3.80 4.45 -28.57
C ASN A 264 4.75 5.40 -27.84
N ILE A 265 6.00 4.97 -27.67
CA ILE A 265 7.08 5.82 -27.15
C ILE A 265 7.87 6.36 -28.35
N ASP A 266 7.89 7.67 -28.52
CA ASP A 266 8.63 8.32 -29.61
C ASP A 266 10.15 8.40 -29.33
N GLU A 267 10.92 8.89 -30.31
CA GLU A 267 12.39 9.03 -30.18
C GLU A 267 12.84 10.00 -29.07
N SER A 268 11.97 10.91 -28.66
CA SER A 268 12.20 11.86 -27.56
C SER A 268 11.77 11.34 -26.19
N GLY A 269 11.13 10.16 -26.14
CA GLY A 269 10.56 9.56 -24.93
C GLY A 269 9.13 10.01 -24.64
N GLY A 270 8.49 10.75 -25.54
CA GLY A 270 7.09 11.15 -25.44
C GLY A 270 6.14 9.98 -25.67
N LEU A 271 4.99 10.01 -24.99
CA LEU A 271 3.92 9.01 -25.12
C LEU A 271 2.77 9.56 -25.97
N ASP A 272 2.37 8.79 -26.97
CA ASP A 272 1.15 9.03 -27.75
C ASP A 272 0.15 7.91 -27.49
N TRP A 273 -1.09 8.26 -27.12
CA TRP A 273 -2.13 7.33 -26.69
C TRP A 273 -3.24 7.22 -27.73
N THR A 274 -3.68 5.99 -28.04
CA THR A 274 -4.73 5.73 -29.03
C THR A 274 -5.80 4.80 -28.45
N PRO A 275 -7.10 5.17 -28.50
CA PRO A 275 -8.16 4.33 -27.96
C PRO A 275 -8.41 3.09 -28.82
N THR A 276 -8.72 1.98 -28.13
CA THR A 276 -9.16 0.73 -28.76
C THR A 276 -10.66 0.53 -28.55
N HIS A 277 -11.42 0.41 -29.64
CA HIS A 277 -12.88 0.29 -29.58
C HIS A 277 -13.39 -1.16 -29.62
N GLU A 278 -12.50 -2.14 -29.55
CA GLU A 278 -12.89 -3.54 -29.47
C GLU A 278 -13.62 -3.82 -28.15
N ASN A 279 -14.83 -4.38 -28.23
CA ASN A 279 -15.55 -4.77 -27.03
C ASN A 279 -14.95 -6.07 -26.48
N GLN A 280 -14.40 -6.01 -25.27
CA GLN A 280 -13.97 -7.18 -24.51
C GLN A 280 -14.64 -7.18 -23.14
N TRP A 281 -15.44 -8.23 -22.88
CA TRP A 281 -16.27 -8.41 -21.70
C TRP A 281 -15.52 -8.49 -20.36
N ARG A 282 -14.20 -8.37 -20.35
CA ARG A 282 -13.40 -8.21 -19.13
C ARG A 282 -13.26 -6.77 -18.68
N TYR A 283 -13.02 -5.85 -19.62
CA TYR A 283 -12.34 -4.59 -19.29
C TYR A 283 -13.29 -3.59 -18.62
N ALA A 284 -14.37 -3.25 -19.31
CA ALA A 284 -15.37 -2.32 -18.79
C ALA A 284 -16.15 -2.89 -17.59
N PRO A 285 -16.53 -4.18 -17.53
CA PRO A 285 -17.12 -4.77 -16.33
C PRO A 285 -16.27 -4.63 -15.07
N PHE A 286 -14.98 -4.93 -15.17
CA PHE A 286 -14.05 -4.85 -14.04
C PHE A 286 -13.79 -3.39 -13.62
N ALA A 287 -13.68 -2.48 -14.58
CA ALA A 287 -13.62 -1.05 -14.29
C ALA A 287 -14.87 -0.57 -13.56
N LEU A 288 -16.05 -0.98 -14.02
CA LEU A 288 -17.33 -0.61 -13.41
C LEU A 288 -17.47 -1.16 -11.98
N MET A 289 -17.02 -2.39 -11.73
CA MET A 289 -16.93 -2.95 -10.38
C MET A 289 -16.13 -2.04 -9.44
N GLY A 290 -14.91 -1.65 -9.84
CA GLY A 290 -14.06 -0.79 -9.01
C GLY A 290 -14.64 0.61 -8.81
N LEU A 291 -15.22 1.19 -9.85
CA LEU A 291 -15.92 2.48 -9.77
C LEU A 291 -17.10 2.45 -8.80
N LEU A 292 -17.89 1.37 -8.80
CA LEU A 292 -19.02 1.28 -7.87
C LEU A 292 -18.59 0.96 -6.44
N GLN A 293 -17.48 0.24 -6.23
CA GLN A 293 -16.87 0.12 -4.91
C GLN A 293 -16.41 1.47 -4.37
N TRP A 294 -15.75 2.29 -5.19
CA TRP A 294 -15.46 3.68 -4.82
C TRP A 294 -16.74 4.44 -4.48
N ARG A 295 -17.75 4.37 -5.35
CA ARG A 295 -18.99 5.16 -5.22
C ARG A 295 -19.79 4.86 -3.95
N VAL A 296 -19.79 3.61 -3.47
CA VAL A 296 -20.45 3.22 -2.21
C VAL A 296 -19.58 3.44 -0.98
N SER A 297 -18.28 3.71 -1.16
CA SER A 297 -17.35 3.92 -0.05
C SER A 297 -17.54 5.28 0.64
N GLY A 298 -16.89 5.48 1.78
CA GLY A 298 -16.85 6.78 2.46
C GLY A 298 -16.17 7.90 1.66
N ASN A 299 -15.41 7.56 0.61
CA ASN A 299 -14.74 8.51 -0.29
C ASN A 299 -15.52 8.75 -1.60
N GLY A 300 -16.68 8.09 -1.77
CA GLY A 300 -17.50 8.19 -2.97
C GLY A 300 -18.31 9.49 -3.03
N ASP A 301 -18.43 10.05 -4.23
CA ASP A 301 -19.29 11.22 -4.51
C ASP A 301 -20.11 11.03 -5.80
N ASP A 302 -21.01 11.95 -6.11
CA ASP A 302 -21.98 11.84 -7.21
C ASP A 302 -21.50 12.41 -8.55
N ARG A 303 -20.25 12.89 -8.66
CA ARG A 303 -19.79 13.67 -9.81
C ARG A 303 -19.81 12.91 -11.15
N TYR A 304 -19.81 11.57 -11.08
CA TYR A 304 -19.82 10.68 -12.25
C TYR A 304 -21.09 9.83 -12.39
N ASP A 305 -22.11 10.08 -11.57
CA ASP A 305 -23.31 9.23 -11.49
C ASP A 305 -24.03 9.08 -12.85
N ASP A 306 -24.10 10.13 -13.65
CA ASP A 306 -24.73 10.06 -14.98
C ASP A 306 -23.98 9.11 -15.94
N LYS A 307 -22.65 9.10 -15.89
CA LYS A 307 -21.83 8.20 -16.71
C LYS A 307 -21.90 6.76 -16.19
N LEU A 308 -21.95 6.58 -14.87
CA LEU A 308 -22.18 5.28 -14.24
C LEU A 308 -23.54 4.68 -14.65
N ARG A 309 -24.62 5.48 -14.58
CA ARG A 309 -25.96 5.06 -15.03
C ARG A 309 -25.98 4.70 -16.51
N ALA A 310 -25.31 5.48 -17.37
CA ALA A 310 -25.21 5.17 -18.79
C ALA A 310 -24.48 3.84 -19.05
N GLN A 311 -23.37 3.60 -18.35
CA GLN A 311 -22.61 2.35 -18.45
C GLN A 311 -23.41 1.14 -17.95
N LEU A 312 -24.13 1.27 -16.83
CA LEU A 312 -25.02 0.24 -16.29
C LEU A 312 -26.17 -0.06 -17.25
N SER A 313 -26.79 0.98 -17.81
CA SER A 313 -27.88 0.84 -18.79
C SER A 313 -27.43 0.07 -20.03
N TYR A 314 -26.22 0.37 -20.54
CA TYR A 314 -25.62 -0.39 -21.64
C TYR A 314 -25.48 -1.88 -21.27
N PHE A 315 -24.92 -2.20 -20.11
CA PHE A 315 -24.75 -3.61 -19.72
C PHE A 315 -26.07 -4.32 -19.44
N ALA A 316 -27.06 -3.65 -18.85
CA ALA A 316 -28.39 -4.22 -18.64
C ALA A 316 -29.04 -4.61 -19.98
N GLU A 317 -28.89 -3.77 -21.01
CA GLU A 317 -29.34 -4.12 -22.37
C GLU A 317 -28.59 -5.35 -22.91
N GLN A 318 -27.27 -5.44 -22.70
CA GLN A 318 -26.47 -6.59 -23.17
C GLN A 318 -26.82 -7.89 -22.43
N VAL A 319 -27.09 -7.84 -21.13
CA VAL A 319 -27.54 -9.01 -20.34
C VAL A 319 -28.91 -9.48 -20.83
N GLY A 320 -29.82 -8.55 -21.16
CA GLY A 320 -31.11 -8.89 -21.75
C GLY A 320 -31.04 -9.54 -23.15
N GLN A 321 -29.88 -9.49 -23.81
CA GLN A 321 -29.64 -10.16 -25.09
C GLN A 321 -28.98 -11.53 -24.86
N GLY A 322 -29.77 -12.61 -24.79
CA GLY A 322 -29.27 -13.96 -24.44
C GLY A 322 -28.00 -14.42 -25.19
N ARG A 323 -27.87 -14.13 -26.49
CA ARG A 323 -26.64 -14.46 -27.25
C ARG A 323 -25.39 -13.74 -26.76
N THR A 324 -25.56 -12.52 -26.27
CA THR A 324 -24.47 -11.71 -25.72
C THR A 324 -24.09 -12.21 -24.34
N LEU A 325 -25.09 -12.49 -23.49
CA LEU A 325 -24.88 -13.10 -22.18
C LEU A 325 -24.17 -14.45 -22.26
N ASP A 326 -24.58 -15.33 -23.19
CA ASP A 326 -23.91 -16.61 -23.46
C ASP A 326 -22.43 -16.44 -23.85
N ALA A 327 -22.07 -15.32 -24.48
CA ALA A 327 -20.71 -15.01 -24.88
C ALA A 327 -19.88 -14.36 -23.76
N MET A 328 -20.50 -13.90 -22.67
CA MET A 328 -19.78 -13.34 -21.53
C MET A 328 -19.06 -14.45 -20.75
N PRO A 329 -17.77 -14.27 -20.42
CA PRO A 329 -17.03 -15.19 -19.56
C PRO A 329 -17.30 -14.92 -18.09
N SER A 330 -16.91 -15.84 -17.21
CA SER A 330 -17.05 -15.72 -15.75
C SER A 330 -16.39 -14.46 -15.19
N TYR A 331 -15.19 -14.11 -15.65
CA TYR A 331 -14.48 -12.87 -15.29
C TYR A 331 -15.10 -11.58 -15.86
N GLY A 332 -16.16 -11.67 -16.67
CA GLY A 332 -17.00 -10.54 -17.03
C GLY A 332 -18.29 -10.52 -16.21
N ILE A 333 -18.90 -11.68 -16.01
CA ILE A 333 -20.15 -11.85 -15.27
C ILE A 333 -19.96 -11.50 -13.78
N GLY A 334 -18.94 -12.06 -13.12
CA GLY A 334 -18.68 -11.83 -11.69
C GLY A 334 -18.55 -10.34 -11.35
N PRO A 335 -17.68 -9.57 -12.04
CA PRO A 335 -17.59 -8.12 -11.83
C PRO A 335 -18.88 -7.36 -12.15
N LEU A 336 -19.67 -7.77 -13.16
CA LEU A 336 -20.99 -7.17 -13.40
C LEU A 336 -21.97 -7.45 -12.26
N THR A 337 -21.96 -8.66 -11.70
CA THR A 337 -22.79 -8.99 -10.53
C THR A 337 -22.43 -8.10 -9.34
N VAL A 338 -21.14 -7.84 -9.08
CA VAL A 338 -20.72 -6.86 -8.07
C VAL A 338 -21.28 -5.48 -8.41
N ALA A 339 -21.02 -5.00 -9.62
CA ALA A 339 -21.42 -3.66 -10.05
C ALA A 339 -22.92 -3.44 -9.89
N PHE A 340 -23.76 -4.32 -10.43
CA PHE A 340 -25.20 -4.19 -10.31
C PHE A 340 -25.69 -4.32 -8.86
N SER A 341 -25.07 -5.18 -8.05
CA SER A 341 -25.38 -5.28 -6.63
C SER A 341 -25.11 -3.94 -5.92
N LEU A 342 -23.92 -3.36 -6.10
CA LEU A 342 -23.55 -2.08 -5.48
C LEU A 342 -24.38 -0.89 -6.03
N ALA A 343 -24.73 -0.91 -7.31
CA ALA A 343 -25.56 0.12 -7.94
C ALA A 343 -26.94 0.25 -7.27
N ALA A 344 -27.46 -0.84 -6.70
CA ALA A 344 -28.73 -0.83 -5.98
C ALA A 344 -28.69 0.06 -4.72
N ASP A 345 -27.52 0.27 -4.11
CA ASP A 345 -27.38 1.08 -2.90
C ASP A 345 -27.36 2.60 -3.19
N VAL A 346 -27.07 2.98 -4.44
CA VAL A 346 -26.82 4.40 -4.82
C VAL A 346 -27.78 4.93 -5.89
N PHE A 347 -28.46 4.05 -6.62
CA PHE A 347 -29.36 4.42 -7.72
C PHE A 347 -30.80 3.90 -7.55
N ASP A 348 -31.44 4.29 -6.45
CA ASP A 348 -32.84 3.93 -6.12
C ASP A 348 -33.88 4.34 -7.19
N GLU A 349 -33.60 5.40 -7.96
CA GLU A 349 -34.49 5.94 -9.02
C GLU A 349 -33.95 5.66 -10.44
N SER A 350 -33.36 4.47 -10.65
CA SER A 350 -32.87 4.03 -11.96
C SER A 350 -33.98 3.42 -12.83
N ASP A 351 -33.93 3.66 -14.14
CA ASP A 351 -34.76 2.93 -15.12
C ASP A 351 -34.39 1.43 -15.21
N VAL A 352 -33.21 1.07 -14.69
CA VAL A 352 -32.70 -0.31 -14.59
C VAL A 352 -32.92 -0.84 -13.19
N ASP A 353 -33.62 -1.97 -13.07
CA ASP A 353 -33.69 -2.77 -11.84
C ASP A 353 -32.36 -3.52 -11.63
N ASN A 354 -31.44 -2.87 -10.92
CA ASN A 354 -30.07 -3.36 -10.79
C ASN A 354 -29.99 -4.73 -10.09
N LEU A 355 -30.80 -4.96 -9.04
CA LEU A 355 -30.80 -6.25 -8.34
C LEU A 355 -31.38 -7.37 -9.20
N ALA A 356 -32.40 -7.09 -10.02
CA ALA A 356 -32.91 -8.07 -10.97
C ALA A 356 -31.83 -8.47 -12.00
N VAL A 357 -31.09 -7.49 -12.55
CA VAL A 357 -29.98 -7.79 -13.48
C VAL A 357 -28.86 -8.59 -12.80
N ALA A 358 -28.52 -8.27 -11.54
CA ALA A 358 -27.53 -9.03 -10.79
C ALA A 358 -27.98 -10.48 -10.53
N MET A 359 -29.27 -10.71 -10.28
CA MET A 359 -29.85 -12.04 -10.11
C MET A 359 -29.86 -12.82 -11.44
N ASP A 360 -30.22 -12.20 -12.56
CA ASP A 360 -30.16 -12.83 -13.88
C ASP A 360 -28.73 -13.30 -14.22
N LEU A 361 -27.73 -12.49 -13.89
CA LEU A 361 -26.31 -12.84 -14.03
C LEU A 361 -25.91 -14.02 -13.13
N PHE A 362 -26.37 -14.03 -11.87
CA PHE A 362 -26.14 -15.13 -10.92
C PHE A 362 -26.74 -16.44 -11.44
N GLU A 363 -28.02 -16.45 -11.80
CA GLU A 363 -28.71 -17.66 -12.29
C GLU A 363 -28.07 -18.19 -13.59
N HIS A 364 -27.66 -17.30 -14.48
CA HIS A 364 -26.93 -17.69 -15.68
C HIS A 364 -25.58 -18.33 -15.34
N ALA A 365 -24.83 -17.76 -14.40
CA ALA A 365 -23.51 -18.25 -14.03
C ALA A 365 -23.55 -19.58 -13.27
N GLU A 366 -24.42 -19.71 -12.27
CA GLU A 366 -24.55 -20.90 -11.41
C GLU A 366 -24.86 -22.16 -12.24
N SER A 367 -25.68 -22.01 -13.29
CA SER A 367 -26.02 -23.13 -14.18
C SER A 367 -24.91 -23.51 -15.18
N ARG A 368 -23.82 -22.74 -15.28
CA ARG A 368 -22.87 -22.81 -16.39
C ARG A 368 -21.42 -23.08 -15.98
N PHE A 369 -20.97 -22.56 -14.84
CA PHE A 369 -19.57 -22.62 -14.43
C PHE A 369 -19.39 -23.56 -13.24
N GLU A 370 -18.34 -24.39 -13.28
CA GLU A 370 -18.06 -25.44 -12.29
C GLU A 370 -16.82 -25.13 -11.44
N PHE A 371 -16.29 -23.90 -11.50
CA PHE A 371 -15.07 -23.48 -10.79
C PHE A 371 -13.82 -24.31 -11.15
N ASP A 372 -13.75 -24.76 -12.41
CA ASP A 372 -12.58 -25.45 -12.99
C ASP A 372 -11.54 -24.48 -13.58
N ASP A 373 -11.92 -23.21 -13.78
CA ASP A 373 -11.02 -22.11 -14.13
C ASP A 373 -10.83 -21.16 -12.94
N SER A 374 -9.57 -20.80 -12.66
CA SER A 374 -9.23 -19.78 -11.65
C SER A 374 -10.01 -18.46 -11.77
N GLU A 375 -10.35 -18.04 -13.00
CA GLU A 375 -11.07 -16.80 -13.24
C GLU A 375 -12.54 -16.88 -12.79
N ASP A 376 -13.10 -18.08 -12.62
CA ASP A 376 -14.43 -18.31 -12.03
C ASP A 376 -14.50 -17.86 -10.58
N SER A 377 -13.35 -17.70 -9.90
CA SER A 377 -13.31 -17.14 -8.55
C SER A 377 -13.91 -15.73 -8.45
N LEU A 378 -13.97 -14.98 -9.56
CA LEU A 378 -14.65 -13.69 -9.62
C LEU A 378 -16.18 -13.81 -9.57
N LEU A 379 -16.76 -14.98 -9.92
CA LEU A 379 -18.18 -15.26 -9.72
C LEU A 379 -18.48 -15.33 -8.23
N LEU A 380 -17.70 -16.10 -7.45
CA LEU A 380 -17.80 -16.14 -6.00
C LEU A 380 -17.76 -14.72 -5.42
N TYR A 381 -16.79 -13.91 -5.85
CA TYR A 381 -16.71 -12.50 -5.45
C TYR A 381 -17.99 -11.72 -5.78
N GLY A 382 -18.54 -11.86 -6.99
CA GLY A 382 -19.82 -11.25 -7.37
C GLY A 382 -20.99 -11.68 -6.49
N TRP A 383 -21.09 -12.96 -6.21
CA TRP A 383 -22.19 -13.55 -5.46
C TRP A 383 -22.23 -13.07 -4.01
N THR A 384 -21.08 -12.81 -3.38
CA THR A 384 -21.05 -12.29 -2.01
C THR A 384 -21.72 -10.91 -1.91
N TYR A 385 -21.47 -10.02 -2.86
CA TYR A 385 -22.12 -8.68 -2.87
C TYR A 385 -23.62 -8.78 -3.16
N LEU A 386 -24.03 -9.72 -4.01
CA LEU A 386 -25.45 -9.97 -4.27
C LEU A 386 -26.17 -10.50 -3.02
N TYR A 387 -25.55 -11.44 -2.31
CA TYR A 387 -26.15 -12.03 -1.10
C TYR A 387 -26.37 -11.00 -0.01
N GLU A 388 -25.40 -10.12 0.27
CA GLU A 388 -25.53 -9.06 1.29
C GLU A 388 -26.75 -8.13 1.08
N ARG A 389 -27.25 -8.02 -0.16
CA ARG A 389 -28.36 -7.12 -0.52
C ARG A 389 -29.69 -7.83 -0.71
N THR A 390 -29.66 -9.16 -0.83
CA THR A 390 -30.85 -9.97 -1.13
C THR A 390 -31.20 -10.95 -0.02
N ASP A 391 -30.24 -11.30 0.85
CA ASP A 391 -30.34 -12.37 1.85
C ASP A 391 -30.87 -13.69 1.25
N ASN A 392 -30.61 -13.94 -0.04
CA ASN A 392 -31.15 -15.08 -0.76
C ASN A 392 -30.39 -16.37 -0.39
N GLU A 393 -31.08 -17.33 0.22
CA GLU A 393 -30.51 -18.62 0.64
C GLU A 393 -29.87 -19.40 -0.51
N ALA A 394 -30.42 -19.33 -1.72
CA ALA A 394 -29.82 -20.03 -2.88
C ALA A 394 -28.46 -19.42 -3.26
N VAL A 395 -28.31 -18.09 -3.16
CA VAL A 395 -27.02 -17.42 -3.41
C VAL A 395 -26.03 -17.80 -2.31
N ARG A 396 -26.47 -17.89 -1.05
CA ARG A 396 -25.63 -18.35 0.06
C ARG A 396 -25.12 -19.78 -0.14
N ASP A 397 -26.00 -20.70 -0.51
CA ASP A 397 -25.64 -22.09 -0.74
C ASP A 397 -24.62 -22.20 -1.89
N ALA A 398 -24.78 -21.40 -2.94
CA ALA A 398 -23.83 -21.32 -4.05
C ALA A 398 -22.46 -20.75 -3.62
N ILE A 399 -22.43 -19.72 -2.76
CA ILE A 399 -21.18 -19.19 -2.16
C ILE A 399 -20.47 -20.30 -1.37
N ASP A 400 -21.20 -20.99 -0.49
CA ASP A 400 -20.63 -22.05 0.34
C ASP A 400 -20.07 -23.21 -0.51
N ALA A 401 -20.76 -23.59 -1.59
CA ALA A 401 -20.29 -24.59 -2.54
C ALA A 401 -19.03 -24.12 -3.29
N ALA A 402 -19.05 -22.90 -3.83
CA ALA A 402 -17.92 -22.33 -4.56
C ALA A 402 -16.65 -22.21 -3.70
N MET A 403 -16.78 -21.79 -2.44
CA MET A 403 -15.66 -21.76 -1.49
C MET A 403 -15.05 -23.15 -1.30
N TYR A 404 -15.89 -24.18 -1.17
CA TYR A 404 -15.42 -25.55 -1.04
C TYR A 404 -14.66 -26.03 -2.29
N GLU A 405 -15.25 -25.82 -3.48
CA GLU A 405 -14.64 -26.21 -4.75
C GLU A 405 -13.27 -25.52 -4.97
N ILE A 406 -13.18 -24.22 -4.70
CA ILE A 406 -11.92 -23.46 -4.82
C ILE A 406 -10.85 -23.99 -3.86
N VAL A 407 -11.21 -24.25 -2.60
CA VAL A 407 -10.25 -24.74 -1.59
C VAL A 407 -9.77 -26.15 -1.94
N ASP A 408 -10.61 -26.99 -2.56
CA ASP A 408 -10.20 -28.32 -3.04
C ASP A 408 -9.13 -28.25 -4.15
N GLN A 409 -9.05 -27.13 -4.88
CA GLN A 409 -7.99 -26.87 -5.87
C GLN A 409 -6.64 -26.51 -5.24
N GLN A 410 -6.56 -26.30 -3.92
CA GLN A 410 -5.32 -25.89 -3.29
C GLN A 410 -4.31 -27.04 -3.20
N ASN A 411 -3.11 -26.83 -3.74
CA ASN A 411 -2.08 -27.84 -3.74
C ASN A 411 -1.29 -27.86 -2.42
N ALA A 412 -1.24 -29.02 -1.77
CA ALA A 412 -0.55 -29.21 -0.49
C ALA A 412 0.97 -28.93 -0.49
N TRP A 413 1.64 -28.85 -1.64
CA TRP A 413 3.10 -28.71 -1.72
C TRP A 413 3.58 -27.29 -2.00
N LYS A 414 2.78 -26.49 -2.71
CA LYS A 414 3.13 -25.12 -3.11
C LYS A 414 2.22 -24.07 -2.51
N THR A 415 1.21 -24.48 -1.74
CA THR A 415 0.15 -23.66 -1.15
C THR A 415 -0.71 -22.87 -2.14
N LEU A 416 -0.31 -22.70 -3.41
CA LEU A 416 -1.13 -22.08 -4.46
C LEU A 416 -2.36 -22.90 -4.85
N PHE A 417 -3.35 -22.23 -5.44
CA PHE A 417 -4.51 -22.86 -6.08
C PHE A 417 -4.16 -23.34 -7.50
N TYR A 418 -4.57 -24.55 -7.86
CA TYR A 418 -4.27 -25.19 -9.14
C TYR A 418 -5.54 -25.68 -9.83
N PHE A 419 -6.09 -24.79 -10.65
CA PHE A 419 -7.24 -25.03 -11.51
C PHE A 419 -6.81 -25.70 -12.83
N ASP A 420 -7.77 -26.15 -13.64
CA ASP A 420 -7.52 -26.89 -14.89
C ASP A 420 -6.95 -25.99 -16.00
N ASN A 421 -7.15 -24.67 -15.89
CA ASN A 421 -6.70 -23.72 -16.89
C ASN A 421 -5.19 -23.43 -16.81
N PRO A 422 -4.51 -23.21 -17.95
CA PRO A 422 -3.05 -23.11 -18.00
C PRO A 422 -2.49 -21.85 -17.32
N THR A 423 -3.34 -20.89 -16.97
CA THR A 423 -2.95 -19.61 -16.39
C THR A 423 -3.12 -19.57 -14.88
N THR A 424 -3.60 -20.65 -14.26
CA THR A 424 -3.90 -20.73 -12.82
C THR A 424 -2.75 -20.22 -11.94
N ARG A 425 -1.50 -20.53 -12.28
CA ARG A 425 -0.32 -20.15 -11.50
C ARG A 425 0.00 -18.66 -11.52
N ARG A 426 -0.54 -17.88 -12.46
CA ARG A 426 -0.20 -16.46 -12.58
C ARG A 426 -0.63 -15.70 -11.34
N HIS A 427 0.16 -14.68 -10.97
CA HIS A 427 -0.12 -13.79 -9.85
C HIS A 427 -1.56 -13.26 -9.86
N GLN A 428 -1.98 -12.69 -10.99
CA GLN A 428 -3.35 -12.20 -11.19
C GLN A 428 -4.41 -13.24 -10.80
N ASN A 429 -4.28 -14.48 -11.26
CA ASN A 429 -5.28 -15.53 -11.06
C ASN A 429 -5.32 -15.97 -9.59
N GLN A 430 -4.16 -16.06 -8.93
CA GLN A 430 -4.12 -16.31 -7.48
C GLN A 430 -4.81 -15.19 -6.70
N MET A 431 -4.53 -13.92 -7.03
CA MET A 431 -5.15 -12.79 -6.34
C MET A 431 -6.68 -12.77 -6.53
N TYR A 432 -7.19 -13.03 -7.74
CA TYR A 432 -8.64 -13.14 -7.97
C TYR A 432 -9.28 -14.23 -7.11
N THR A 433 -8.61 -15.37 -6.96
CA THR A 433 -9.05 -16.44 -6.06
C THR A 433 -9.05 -15.99 -4.60
N LEU A 434 -8.03 -15.27 -4.15
CA LEU A 434 -8.01 -14.72 -2.79
C LEU A 434 -9.13 -13.70 -2.54
N TRP A 435 -9.46 -12.86 -3.52
CA TRP A 435 -10.56 -11.89 -3.36
C TRP A 435 -11.89 -12.61 -3.12
N GLY A 436 -12.22 -13.57 -3.99
CA GLY A 436 -13.45 -14.36 -3.88
C GLY A 436 -13.50 -15.14 -2.57
N LEU A 437 -12.43 -15.86 -2.23
CA LEU A 437 -12.39 -16.69 -1.03
C LEU A 437 -12.45 -15.85 0.25
N ALA A 438 -11.67 -14.77 0.34
CA ALA A 438 -11.68 -13.89 1.51
C ALA A 438 -13.03 -13.20 1.70
N ARG A 439 -13.67 -12.67 0.63
CA ARG A 439 -15.03 -12.13 0.75
C ARG A 439 -16.06 -13.21 1.10
N GLY A 440 -15.91 -14.42 0.57
CA GLY A 440 -16.73 -15.56 0.96
C GLY A 440 -16.65 -15.83 2.46
N ILE A 441 -15.43 -15.82 3.03
CA ILE A 441 -15.20 -15.97 4.48
C ILE A 441 -15.88 -14.84 5.25
N GLU A 442 -15.68 -13.59 4.84
CA GLU A 442 -16.24 -12.41 5.51
C GLU A 442 -17.77 -12.49 5.61
N VAL A 443 -18.43 -12.79 4.49
CA VAL A 443 -19.90 -12.79 4.40
C VAL A 443 -20.53 -14.02 5.06
N THR A 444 -19.87 -15.17 5.02
CA THR A 444 -20.42 -16.42 5.57
C THR A 444 -20.00 -16.71 7.01
N GLY A 445 -18.92 -16.07 7.49
CA GLY A 445 -18.28 -16.33 8.78
C GLY A 445 -17.47 -17.63 8.83
N ARG A 446 -17.12 -18.24 7.68
CA ARG A 446 -16.37 -19.50 7.59
C ARG A 446 -14.86 -19.29 7.76
N THR A 447 -14.45 -18.77 8.90
CA THR A 447 -13.05 -18.42 9.20
C THR A 447 -12.07 -19.60 9.14
N GLY A 448 -12.57 -20.84 9.13
CA GLY A 448 -11.74 -22.04 8.93
C GLY A 448 -10.98 -22.09 7.59
N TYR A 449 -11.34 -21.26 6.61
CA TYR A 449 -10.62 -21.14 5.34
C TYR A 449 -9.57 -20.01 5.31
N LEU A 450 -9.41 -19.23 6.38
CA LEU A 450 -8.43 -18.14 6.42
C LEU A 450 -6.99 -18.64 6.28
N GLU A 451 -6.69 -19.83 6.82
CA GLU A 451 -5.37 -20.44 6.70
C GLU A 451 -5.02 -20.68 5.22
N ASN A 452 -5.99 -21.03 4.38
CA ASN A 452 -5.77 -21.22 2.94
C ASN A 452 -5.38 -19.91 2.25
N VAL A 453 -6.01 -18.79 2.64
CA VAL A 453 -5.71 -17.44 2.13
C VAL A 453 -4.31 -17.00 2.58
N GLU A 454 -4.02 -17.14 3.87
CA GLU A 454 -2.74 -16.74 4.48
C GLU A 454 -1.56 -17.49 3.85
N GLN A 455 -1.67 -18.80 3.63
CA GLN A 455 -0.60 -19.59 3.00
C GLN A 455 -0.25 -19.14 1.57
N VAL A 456 -1.20 -18.57 0.83
CA VAL A 456 -0.97 -18.05 -0.53
C VAL A 456 -0.39 -16.64 -0.49
N LEU A 457 -0.85 -15.80 0.44
CA LEU A 457 -0.25 -14.48 0.67
C LEU A 457 1.20 -14.62 1.10
N ASP A 458 1.49 -15.53 2.04
CA ASP A 458 2.85 -15.86 2.49
C ASP A 458 3.74 -16.30 1.35
N TYR A 459 3.27 -17.28 0.56
CA TYR A 459 4.01 -17.71 -0.62
C TYR A 459 4.25 -16.55 -1.60
N THR A 460 3.26 -15.68 -1.80
CA THR A 460 3.35 -14.55 -2.73
C THR A 460 4.41 -13.55 -2.27
N VAL A 461 4.46 -13.25 -0.97
CA VAL A 461 5.48 -12.38 -0.39
C VAL A 461 6.86 -13.04 -0.44
N GLU A 462 6.98 -14.27 0.05
CA GLU A 462 8.27 -14.95 0.21
C GLU A 462 8.94 -15.35 -1.12
N GLU A 463 8.14 -15.71 -2.13
CA GLU A 463 8.67 -16.31 -3.37
C GLU A 463 8.47 -15.44 -4.61
N ARG A 464 7.60 -14.40 -4.57
CA ARG A 464 7.31 -13.57 -5.75
C ARG A 464 7.62 -12.09 -5.59
N MET A 465 7.62 -11.57 -4.38
CA MET A 465 8.00 -10.19 -4.13
C MET A 465 9.50 -10.04 -4.31
N GLN A 466 9.91 -9.04 -5.09
CA GLN A 466 11.31 -8.65 -5.20
C GLN A 466 11.68 -7.65 -4.11
N ASP A 467 12.98 -7.45 -3.91
CA ASP A 467 13.52 -6.48 -2.95
C ASP A 467 13.04 -5.04 -3.20
N ASP A 468 12.63 -4.72 -4.44
CA ASP A 468 12.07 -3.41 -4.81
C ASP A 468 10.55 -3.29 -4.60
N GLY A 469 9.91 -4.34 -4.08
CA GLY A 469 8.49 -4.43 -3.80
C GLY A 469 7.65 -5.03 -4.94
N ALA A 470 8.19 -5.21 -6.14
CA ALA A 470 7.37 -5.71 -7.26
C ALA A 470 7.18 -7.23 -7.25
N PHE A 471 5.93 -7.64 -7.48
CA PHE A 471 5.60 -9.04 -7.76
C PHE A 471 5.92 -9.48 -9.19
N ILE A 472 6.66 -10.58 -9.31
CA ILE A 472 6.83 -11.28 -10.59
C ILE A 472 5.50 -11.91 -11.06
N TRP A 473 5.33 -12.03 -12.37
CA TRP A 473 4.07 -12.53 -12.94
C TRP A 473 3.78 -14.00 -12.67
N GLU A 474 4.78 -14.87 -12.77
CA GLU A 474 4.67 -16.32 -12.54
C GLU A 474 6.06 -16.89 -12.23
N ASP A 475 6.16 -17.79 -11.25
CA ASP A 475 7.43 -18.42 -10.89
C ASP A 475 8.00 -19.26 -12.05
N PRO A 476 9.19 -18.91 -12.55
CA PRO A 476 9.83 -19.63 -13.62
C PRO A 476 10.32 -21.00 -13.12
N SER A 477 10.19 -22.03 -13.95
CA SER A 477 10.90 -23.29 -13.65
C SER A 477 12.43 -23.10 -13.74
N ASN A 478 13.19 -23.80 -12.91
CA ASN A 478 14.67 -23.81 -12.99
C ASN A 478 15.19 -24.09 -14.40
N ARG A 479 14.49 -24.94 -15.16
CA ARG A 479 14.81 -25.24 -16.56
C ARG A 479 14.56 -24.05 -17.48
N ALA A 480 13.47 -23.32 -17.29
CA ALA A 480 13.16 -22.12 -18.06
C ALA A 480 14.21 -21.03 -17.81
N PHE A 481 14.57 -20.81 -16.54
CA PHE A 481 15.60 -19.86 -16.14
C PHE A 481 16.96 -20.20 -16.76
N ALA A 482 17.47 -21.42 -16.54
CA ALA A 482 18.76 -21.86 -17.09
C ALA A 482 18.79 -21.84 -18.63
N GLY A 483 17.66 -22.16 -19.26
CA GLY A 483 17.52 -22.11 -20.72
C GLY A 483 17.56 -20.68 -21.26
N ALA A 484 16.90 -19.73 -20.61
CA ALA A 484 16.92 -18.31 -20.98
C ALA A 484 18.33 -17.72 -20.82
N GLU A 485 18.99 -18.00 -19.69
CA GLU A 485 20.35 -17.53 -19.41
C GLU A 485 21.36 -18.09 -20.44
N LEU A 486 21.27 -19.38 -20.76
CA LEU A 486 22.11 -19.97 -21.81
C LEU A 486 21.88 -19.30 -23.16
N ARG A 487 20.62 -19.02 -23.54
CA ARG A 487 20.29 -18.33 -24.79
C ARG A 487 20.87 -16.92 -24.85
N ARG A 488 20.83 -16.15 -23.75
CA ARG A 488 21.47 -14.84 -23.66
C ARG A 488 22.97 -14.93 -23.88
N ARG A 489 23.65 -15.84 -23.18
CA ARG A 489 25.11 -16.02 -23.29
C ARG A 489 25.59 -16.39 -24.70
N VAL A 490 24.80 -17.12 -25.48
CA VAL A 490 25.14 -17.50 -26.85
C VAL A 490 24.64 -16.53 -27.92
N GLY A 491 24.15 -15.34 -27.53
CA GLY A 491 23.64 -14.32 -28.45
C GLY A 491 22.38 -14.76 -29.22
N ARG A 492 21.63 -15.72 -28.66
CA ARG A 492 20.34 -16.21 -29.19
C ARG A 492 19.18 -15.86 -28.26
N GLY A 493 19.31 -14.79 -27.48
CA GLY A 493 18.19 -14.25 -26.73
C GLY A 493 17.03 -13.90 -27.67
N GLU A 494 15.81 -14.18 -27.25
CA GLU A 494 14.62 -13.67 -27.94
C GLU A 494 14.60 -12.14 -27.79
N GLY A 495 14.16 -11.40 -28.83
CA GLY A 495 14.02 -9.94 -28.73
C GLY A 495 12.98 -9.52 -27.68
N ARG A 496 12.08 -10.43 -27.33
CA ARG A 496 11.09 -10.28 -26.26
C ARG A 496 11.65 -10.83 -24.94
N PRO A 497 11.60 -10.05 -23.84
CA PRO A 497 11.95 -10.58 -22.52
C PRO A 497 10.99 -11.72 -22.10
N PRO A 498 11.45 -12.70 -21.30
CA PRO A 498 10.60 -13.74 -20.75
C PRO A 498 9.53 -13.18 -19.80
N HIS A 499 8.44 -13.93 -19.62
CA HIS A 499 7.27 -13.48 -18.85
C HIS A 499 7.57 -13.11 -17.39
N TRP A 500 8.54 -13.77 -16.74
CA TRP A 500 8.94 -13.46 -15.36
C TRP A 500 9.76 -12.17 -15.23
N GLU A 501 10.14 -11.54 -16.34
CA GLU A 501 10.78 -10.21 -16.33
C GLU A 501 9.78 -9.08 -16.47
N PHE A 502 8.48 -9.35 -16.69
CA PHE A 502 7.46 -8.31 -16.71
C PHE A 502 6.90 -8.10 -15.31
N LEU A 503 7.02 -6.87 -14.84
CA LEU A 503 6.48 -6.38 -13.57
C LEU A 503 5.31 -5.46 -13.91
N TYR A 504 4.12 -5.85 -13.49
CA TYR A 504 2.89 -5.13 -13.82
C TYR A 504 2.44 -4.30 -12.63
N GLU A 505 1.95 -3.09 -12.89
CA GLU A 505 1.33 -2.29 -11.84
C GLU A 505 0.06 -2.96 -11.31
N CYS A 506 -0.75 -3.56 -12.19
CA CYS A 506 -1.98 -4.21 -11.75
C CYS A 506 -1.72 -5.33 -10.74
N HIS A 507 -0.57 -6.02 -10.78
CA HIS A 507 -0.21 -7.04 -9.79
C HIS A 507 -0.03 -6.48 -8.37
N GLN A 508 0.51 -5.26 -8.25
CA GLN A 508 0.69 -4.60 -6.96
C GLN A 508 -0.67 -4.24 -6.38
N THR A 509 -1.53 -3.64 -7.19
CA THR A 509 -2.91 -3.32 -6.78
C THR A 509 -3.73 -4.57 -6.47
N PHE A 510 -3.46 -5.69 -7.17
CA PHE A 510 -4.16 -6.93 -6.90
C PHE A 510 -3.82 -7.55 -5.55
N PHE A 511 -2.55 -7.44 -5.17
CA PHE A 511 -2.09 -7.85 -3.85
C PHE A 511 -2.71 -6.97 -2.76
N ALA A 512 -2.67 -5.64 -2.92
CA ALA A 512 -3.30 -4.70 -1.97
C ALA A 512 -4.80 -5.01 -1.75
N ASN A 513 -5.54 -5.27 -2.84
CA ASN A 513 -6.95 -5.67 -2.76
C ASN A 513 -7.15 -7.03 -2.07
N ALA A 514 -6.25 -8.00 -2.27
CA ALA A 514 -6.32 -9.31 -1.60
C ALA A 514 -6.08 -9.18 -0.10
N VAL A 515 -5.10 -8.37 0.31
CA VAL A 515 -4.81 -8.09 1.72
C VAL A 515 -5.99 -7.36 2.38
N ALA A 516 -6.60 -6.39 1.69
CA ALA A 516 -7.78 -5.69 2.22
C ALA A 516 -8.93 -6.65 2.54
N HIS A 517 -9.21 -7.61 1.65
CA HIS A 517 -10.22 -8.63 1.90
C HIS A 517 -9.80 -9.65 2.97
N TYR A 518 -8.52 -10.00 3.06
CA TYR A 518 -8.01 -10.84 4.14
C TYR A 518 -8.23 -10.20 5.52
N TYR A 519 -7.91 -8.91 5.67
CA TYR A 519 -8.17 -8.19 6.91
C TYR A 519 -9.66 -8.08 7.23
N ALA A 520 -10.50 -7.75 6.24
CA ALA A 520 -11.95 -7.68 6.41
C ALA A 520 -12.54 -9.03 6.83
N ALA A 521 -11.98 -10.14 6.35
CA ALA A 521 -12.35 -11.51 6.72
C ALA A 521 -11.89 -11.93 8.14
N GLY A 522 -11.15 -11.07 8.86
CA GLY A 522 -10.63 -11.34 10.20
C GLY A 522 -9.22 -11.92 10.25
N GLY A 523 -8.43 -11.73 9.19
CA GLY A 523 -7.02 -12.09 9.15
C GLY A 523 -6.17 -11.31 10.16
N GLU A 524 -5.27 -11.99 10.88
CA GLU A 524 -4.48 -11.40 11.97
C GLU A 524 -3.03 -11.07 11.57
N LYS A 525 -2.50 -11.69 10.50
CA LYS A 525 -1.11 -11.47 10.08
C LYS A 525 -0.98 -10.12 9.38
N ASN A 526 -0.09 -9.26 9.87
CA ASN A 526 0.14 -7.92 9.31
C ASN A 526 1.03 -7.99 8.04
N TYR A 527 0.45 -7.55 6.92
CA TYR A 527 1.04 -7.36 5.59
C TYR A 527 1.20 -5.88 5.20
N ASP A 528 1.08 -4.94 6.14
CA ASP A 528 1.02 -3.50 5.83
C ASP A 528 2.31 -3.00 5.18
N ARG A 529 3.47 -3.54 5.61
CA ARG A 529 4.78 -3.29 4.99
C ARG A 529 4.79 -3.75 3.53
N GLU A 530 4.35 -4.98 3.28
CA GLU A 530 4.37 -5.60 1.96
C GLU A 530 3.43 -4.88 0.99
N VAL A 531 2.26 -4.43 1.48
CA VAL A 531 1.35 -3.57 0.71
C VAL A 531 2.02 -2.23 0.41
N GLY A 532 2.69 -1.64 1.41
CA GLY A 532 3.43 -0.39 1.27
C GLY A 532 4.54 -0.46 0.22
N GLU A 533 5.40 -1.48 0.28
CA GLU A 533 6.48 -1.71 -0.68
C GLU A 533 5.94 -1.96 -2.10
N ALA A 534 4.87 -2.76 -2.24
CA ALA A 534 4.24 -3.01 -3.53
C ALA A 534 3.63 -1.73 -4.15
N MET A 535 2.99 -0.89 -3.34
CA MET A 535 2.46 0.39 -3.80
C MET A 535 3.60 1.39 -4.08
N GLU A 536 4.63 1.45 -3.24
CA GLU A 536 5.78 2.31 -3.43
C GLU A 536 6.54 2.00 -4.73
N TRP A 537 6.57 0.74 -5.17
CA TRP A 537 7.12 0.37 -6.48
C TRP A 537 6.50 1.14 -7.64
N ILE A 538 5.20 1.44 -7.56
CA ILE A 538 4.49 2.24 -8.58
C ILE A 538 5.06 3.67 -8.64
N TYR A 539 5.46 4.23 -7.50
CA TYR A 539 5.75 5.66 -7.36
C TYR A 539 7.25 6.00 -7.28
N ALA A 540 8.09 5.08 -6.78
CA ALA A 540 9.47 5.41 -6.45
C ALA A 540 10.46 4.23 -6.59
N THR A 541 10.22 3.07 -5.99
CA THR A 541 11.27 2.03 -5.82
C THR A 541 11.52 1.18 -7.06
N ASN A 542 10.74 1.33 -8.14
CA ASN A 542 10.99 0.61 -9.38
C ASN A 542 12.39 0.88 -9.95
N THR A 543 12.85 0.00 -10.84
CA THR A 543 14.18 0.04 -11.44
C THR A 543 14.60 1.39 -12.04
N ARG A 544 13.64 2.24 -12.44
CA ARG A 544 13.94 3.58 -12.98
C ARG A 544 13.96 4.68 -11.93
N GLY A 545 13.48 4.46 -10.71
CA GLY A 545 13.39 5.49 -9.68
C GLY A 545 12.35 6.57 -9.99
N VAL A 546 11.26 6.24 -10.69
CA VAL A 546 10.29 7.23 -11.20
C VAL A 546 8.85 6.90 -10.82
N ASN A 547 8.01 7.91 -10.76
CA ASN A 547 6.58 7.72 -10.60
C ASN A 547 5.93 7.27 -11.92
N LEU A 548 5.39 6.06 -11.96
CA LEU A 548 4.75 5.51 -13.15
C LEU A 548 3.47 6.24 -13.55
N ALA A 549 2.79 6.91 -12.61
CA ALA A 549 1.63 7.75 -12.91
C ALA A 549 2.03 9.03 -13.64
N ASP A 550 3.13 9.66 -13.23
CA ASP A 550 3.68 10.84 -13.90
C ASP A 550 4.23 10.48 -15.28
N VAL A 551 4.90 9.33 -15.39
CA VAL A 551 5.45 8.85 -16.67
C VAL A 551 4.34 8.66 -17.70
N SER A 552 3.16 8.17 -17.32
CA SER A 552 2.08 7.91 -18.28
C SER A 552 1.45 9.21 -18.84
N GLY A 553 1.44 10.28 -18.03
CA GLY A 553 0.71 11.51 -18.32
C GLY A 553 -0.82 11.37 -18.30
N LEU A 554 -1.36 10.21 -17.90
CA LEU A 554 -2.80 9.93 -17.87
C LEU A 554 -3.44 10.20 -16.51
N GLY A 555 -2.64 10.39 -15.46
CA GLY A 555 -3.12 10.36 -14.07
C GLY A 555 -3.31 8.95 -13.50
N VAL A 556 -2.81 7.93 -14.21
CA VAL A 556 -2.77 6.52 -13.77
C VAL A 556 -1.42 5.91 -14.11
N PRO A 557 -0.93 4.90 -13.37
CA PRO A 557 0.37 4.31 -13.65
C PRO A 557 0.50 3.70 -15.05
N MET A 558 1.71 3.76 -15.63
CA MET A 558 2.09 2.89 -16.74
C MET A 558 1.78 1.43 -16.41
N ARG A 559 1.37 0.66 -17.43
CA ARG A 559 0.90 -0.72 -17.25
C ARG A 559 1.94 -1.65 -16.65
N PHE A 560 3.18 -1.57 -17.15
CA PHE A 560 4.24 -2.50 -16.78
C PHE A 560 5.61 -1.88 -16.98
N MET A 561 6.60 -2.48 -16.35
CA MET A 561 8.03 -2.29 -16.60
C MET A 561 8.70 -3.67 -16.64
N THR A 562 9.78 -3.83 -17.41
CA THR A 562 10.61 -5.02 -17.26
C THR A 562 11.56 -4.88 -16.07
N THR A 563 12.15 -5.97 -15.57
CA THR A 563 13.24 -5.92 -14.56
C THR A 563 14.46 -5.07 -14.98
N GLU A 564 14.68 -4.86 -16.28
CA GLU A 564 15.71 -3.95 -16.82
C GLU A 564 15.21 -2.51 -17.04
N GLY A 565 14.00 -2.20 -16.58
CA GLY A 565 13.41 -0.88 -16.76
C GLY A 565 12.72 -0.63 -18.10
N ARG A 566 12.54 -1.57 -19.03
CA ARG A 566 11.90 -1.29 -20.32
C ARG A 566 10.38 -1.18 -20.21
N MET A 567 9.78 -0.25 -20.96
CA MET A 567 8.33 -0.09 -21.08
C MET A 567 7.85 -0.21 -22.54
N ASN A 568 8.76 -0.31 -23.50
CA ASN A 568 8.47 -0.54 -24.91
C ASN A 568 8.73 -2.00 -25.28
N VAL A 569 7.75 -2.86 -25.02
CA VAL A 569 7.79 -4.27 -25.45
C VAL A 569 6.56 -4.54 -26.30
N ASP A 570 6.80 -4.99 -27.54
CA ASP A 570 5.81 -5.02 -28.63
C ASP A 570 4.38 -5.31 -28.17
N ASP A 571 3.92 -6.51 -27.92
CA ASP A 571 2.51 -6.80 -27.62
C ASP A 571 1.97 -6.34 -26.23
N GLN A 572 2.69 -5.49 -25.50
CA GLN A 572 2.31 -5.02 -24.15
C GLN A 572 1.99 -3.52 -24.06
N GLN A 573 2.10 -2.78 -25.16
CA GLN A 573 1.98 -1.32 -25.18
C GLN A 573 0.53 -0.81 -25.15
N PHE A 574 -0.19 -1.14 -24.08
CA PHE A 574 -1.50 -0.56 -23.78
C PHE A 574 -1.69 -0.35 -22.27
N LYS A 575 -2.74 0.36 -21.87
CA LYS A 575 -3.29 0.41 -20.51
C LYS A 575 -4.76 0.01 -20.59
N GLY A 576 -5.15 -1.03 -19.86
CA GLY A 576 -6.53 -1.55 -19.87
C GLY A 576 -7.40 -0.87 -18.81
N ALA A 577 -8.69 -0.65 -19.12
CA ALA A 577 -9.63 -0.11 -18.14
C ALA A 577 -9.75 -0.98 -16.87
N TYR A 578 -9.59 -2.30 -16.98
CA TYR A 578 -9.62 -3.19 -15.81
C TYR A 578 -8.47 -2.92 -14.83
N GLU A 579 -7.29 -2.54 -15.34
CA GLU A 579 -6.11 -2.24 -14.50
C GLU A 579 -6.39 -0.97 -13.71
N VAL A 580 -6.99 0.03 -14.36
CA VAL A 580 -7.43 1.26 -13.69
C VAL A 580 -8.54 0.99 -12.69
N GLY A 581 -9.49 0.10 -12.99
CA GLY A 581 -10.53 -0.34 -12.05
C GLY A 581 -9.97 -0.95 -10.77
N SER A 582 -8.97 -1.83 -10.90
CA SER A 582 -8.26 -2.40 -9.75
C SER A 582 -7.47 -1.38 -8.96
N TYR A 583 -6.85 -0.42 -9.64
CA TYR A 583 -6.13 0.69 -9.02
C TYR A 583 -7.07 1.57 -8.19
N VAL A 584 -8.25 1.91 -8.74
CA VAL A 584 -9.32 2.62 -7.99
C VAL A 584 -9.75 1.84 -6.75
N MET A 585 -9.93 0.51 -6.85
CA MET A 585 -10.24 -0.32 -5.70
C MET A 585 -9.14 -0.27 -4.64
N ALA A 586 -7.88 -0.44 -5.04
CA ALA A 586 -6.75 -0.47 -4.10
C ALA A 586 -6.61 0.86 -3.36
N LEU A 587 -6.66 1.99 -4.07
CA LEU A 587 -6.63 3.33 -3.48
C LEU A 587 -7.82 3.56 -2.55
N THR A 588 -9.03 3.14 -2.93
CA THR A 588 -10.22 3.23 -2.08
C THR A 588 -10.04 2.42 -0.80
N ASN A 589 -9.48 1.20 -0.88
CA ASN A 589 -9.25 0.34 0.27
C ASN A 589 -8.18 0.91 1.22
N LEU A 590 -7.12 1.51 0.68
CA LEU A 590 -6.09 2.20 1.45
C LEU A 590 -6.67 3.41 2.20
N LEU A 591 -7.44 4.25 1.51
CA LEU A 591 -8.01 5.48 2.06
C LEU A 591 -9.15 5.24 3.06
N THR A 592 -9.88 4.13 2.93
CA THR A 592 -10.91 3.73 3.91
C THR A 592 -10.34 2.91 5.07
N GLY A 593 -9.05 2.59 5.04
CA GLY A 593 -8.37 1.80 6.07
C GLY A 593 -8.70 0.31 6.06
N THR A 594 -9.33 -0.22 5.01
CA THR A 594 -9.60 -1.66 4.87
C THR A 594 -8.35 -2.45 4.48
N ALA A 595 -7.38 -1.80 3.83
CA ALA A 595 -6.07 -2.36 3.49
C ALA A 595 -5.00 -2.13 4.58
N ARG A 596 -5.42 -1.96 5.84
CA ARG A 596 -4.54 -1.79 7.00
C ARG A 596 -4.93 -2.77 8.10
N SER A 597 -3.94 -3.36 8.77
CA SER A 597 -4.21 -4.15 9.96
C SER A 597 -4.80 -3.26 11.07
N ARG A 598 -5.72 -3.82 11.86
CA ARG A 598 -6.40 -3.13 12.97
C ARG A 598 -5.83 -3.48 14.33
#